data_AF-A0A7K4H1F1-F1
#
_entry.id   AF-A0A7K4H1F1-F1
#
_cell.length_a   1.000
_cell.length_b   1.000
_cell.length_c   1.000
_cell.angle_alpha   90.00
_cell.angle_beta   90.00
_cell.angle_gamma   90.00
#
_symmetry.space_group_name_H-M   'P 1'
#
loop_
_entity.id
_entity.type
_entity.pdbx_description
1 polymer ?
#
loop_
_entity_poly.entity_id
_entity_poly.type
_entity_poly.pdbx_seq_one_letter_code
_entity_poly.pdbx_strand_id
1 'polypeptide(L)'
;MEKKINAMLYLIKIDFSLIQKTMKNNSDCCLNFIKLIKDYKIPILGTFNTILKRIHEGSKPENELMKIITPSNDFNQYLKFLLINNFDYRCEIDDFKESSLENNFRIYLREIQSKISIIFFIGIFFPIGLCFLILFQILNLVILIILIPFFLYFLNLLCRKFVKRHTYLMGILKEYSSSEKKKFNEFLLFLNSFAINLKNNISPETAFLKTYEQNKNLFVVLKSTIKNQIFSLLNFKLSFHDMIQFFKLELKSIRYNVILDAIEKFIGENANYSSEKIFEIINIVHKHQKLEKKLDIIIKGEKFKIFFFIFLLPLLIGAISGMLPFFLLITRNSTSIGSIISIDHNNLINIYYIFTIFLVFISSISITSSNFLKIINFQKKVLVIFISNLIFILTFLISFINILNFI
;
A
#
# COMPACT_ATOMS: atom_id res chain seq x y z
N MET A 1 -4.92 -12.96 0.65
CA MET A 1 -5.31 -13.96 -0.36
C MET A 1 -6.51 -13.45 -1.18
N GLU A 2 -7.62 -13.11 -0.54
CA GLU A 2 -8.84 -12.55 -1.14
C GLU A 2 -8.63 -11.39 -2.13
N LYS A 3 -7.85 -10.37 -1.75
CA LYS A 3 -7.58 -9.21 -2.62
C LYS A 3 -6.79 -9.53 -3.88
N LYS A 4 -5.94 -10.57 -3.84
CA LYS A 4 -5.20 -11.08 -5.02
C LYS A 4 -6.15 -11.77 -5.99
N ILE A 5 -7.12 -12.53 -5.44
CA ILE A 5 -8.18 -13.18 -6.20
C ILE A 5 -9.06 -12.14 -6.90
N ASN A 6 -9.45 -11.06 -6.20
CA ASN A 6 -10.29 -10.02 -6.80
C ASN A 6 -9.62 -9.32 -8.00
N ALA A 7 -8.30 -9.11 -7.96
CA ALA A 7 -7.59 -8.53 -9.10
C ALA A 7 -7.45 -9.50 -10.28
N MET A 8 -7.26 -10.80 -10.01
CA MET A 8 -7.29 -11.83 -11.06
C MET A 8 -8.69 -11.94 -11.70
N LEU A 9 -9.75 -11.90 -10.89
CA LEU A 9 -11.15 -11.91 -11.36
C LEU A 9 -11.48 -10.67 -12.21
N TYR A 10 -10.93 -9.50 -11.86
CA TYR A 10 -11.08 -8.29 -12.67
C TYR A 10 -10.44 -8.42 -14.06
N LEU A 11 -9.33 -9.16 -14.16
CA LEU A 11 -8.66 -9.39 -15.45
C LEU A 11 -9.32 -10.48 -16.27
N ILE A 12 -9.87 -11.50 -15.63
CA ILE A 12 -10.77 -12.48 -16.28
C ILE A 12 -11.95 -11.79 -16.94
N LYS A 13 -12.51 -10.77 -16.29
CA LYS A 13 -13.57 -9.95 -16.89
C LYS A 13 -13.08 -9.25 -18.17
N ILE A 14 -11.86 -8.72 -18.18
CA ILE A 14 -11.27 -8.06 -19.36
C ILE A 14 -10.97 -9.09 -20.46
N ASP A 15 -10.39 -10.23 -20.11
CA ASP A 15 -10.07 -11.32 -21.04
C ASP A 15 -11.35 -11.93 -21.64
N PHE A 16 -12.40 -12.11 -20.85
CA PHE A 16 -13.67 -12.62 -21.37
C PHE A 16 -14.41 -11.60 -22.24
N SER A 17 -14.31 -10.30 -21.93
CA SER A 17 -14.84 -9.22 -22.80
C SER A 17 -14.30 -9.28 -24.22
N LEU A 18 -13.09 -9.82 -24.37
CA LEU A 18 -12.41 -9.97 -25.63
C LEU A 18 -12.91 -11.14 -26.42
N ILE A 19 -12.92 -12.30 -25.78
CA ILE A 19 -13.45 -13.54 -26.37
C ILE A 19 -14.88 -13.31 -26.87
N GLN A 20 -15.71 -12.60 -26.13
CA GLN A 20 -17.09 -12.30 -26.56
C GLN A 20 -17.17 -11.46 -27.84
N LYS A 21 -16.21 -10.57 -28.12
CA LYS A 21 -16.21 -9.68 -29.30
C LYS A 21 -15.56 -10.31 -30.53
N THR A 22 -14.63 -11.23 -30.35
CA THR A 22 -13.87 -11.87 -31.44
C THR A 22 -14.53 -13.15 -31.95
N MET A 23 -15.44 -13.74 -31.16
CA MET A 23 -16.15 -14.96 -31.52
C MET A 23 -17.23 -14.73 -32.60
N LYS A 24 -17.43 -15.74 -33.46
CA LYS A 24 -18.53 -15.79 -34.43
C LYS A 24 -19.87 -16.06 -33.71
N ASN A 25 -20.98 -15.60 -34.30
CA ASN A 25 -22.36 -15.68 -33.76
C ASN A 25 -22.84 -17.07 -33.28
N ASN A 26 -22.12 -18.16 -33.57
CA ASN A 26 -22.48 -19.54 -33.21
C ASN A 26 -21.55 -20.17 -32.16
N SER A 27 -20.67 -19.40 -31.51
CA SER A 27 -19.78 -19.95 -30.47
C SER A 27 -20.46 -20.09 -29.12
N ASP A 28 -20.11 -21.14 -28.35
CA ASP A 28 -20.62 -21.34 -27.00
C ASP A 28 -19.83 -20.49 -25.99
N CYS A 29 -20.22 -19.23 -25.85
CA CYS A 29 -19.60 -18.25 -24.96
C CYS A 29 -19.55 -18.71 -23.49
N CYS A 30 -20.55 -19.48 -23.05
CA CYS A 30 -20.64 -19.98 -21.69
C CYS A 30 -19.53 -21.01 -21.40
N LEU A 31 -19.32 -21.94 -22.33
CA LEU A 31 -18.27 -22.97 -22.20
C LEU A 31 -16.87 -22.35 -22.32
N ASN A 32 -16.70 -21.34 -23.18
CA ASN A 32 -15.47 -20.56 -23.29
C ASN A 32 -15.15 -19.76 -22.02
N PHE A 33 -16.16 -19.20 -21.35
CA PHE A 33 -15.97 -18.54 -20.05
C PHE A 33 -15.46 -19.49 -18.98
N ILE A 34 -16.04 -20.68 -18.90
CA ILE A 34 -15.65 -21.72 -17.94
C ILE A 34 -14.21 -22.17 -18.21
N LYS A 35 -13.85 -22.36 -19.48
CA LYS A 35 -12.49 -22.70 -19.90
C LYS A 35 -11.50 -21.59 -19.54
N LEU A 36 -11.84 -20.33 -19.80
CA LEU A 36 -11.03 -19.18 -19.45
C LEU A 36 -10.75 -19.10 -17.94
N ILE A 37 -11.77 -19.29 -17.10
CA ILE A 37 -11.59 -19.26 -15.64
C ILE A 37 -10.67 -20.40 -15.16
N LYS A 38 -10.81 -21.60 -15.74
CA LYS A 38 -9.94 -22.74 -15.45
C LYS A 38 -8.47 -22.40 -15.76
N ASP A 39 -8.21 -21.79 -16.91
CA ASP A 39 -6.85 -21.50 -17.38
C ASP A 39 -6.11 -20.48 -16.49
N TYR A 40 -6.84 -19.57 -15.82
CA TYR A 40 -6.26 -18.64 -14.85
C TYR A 40 -5.83 -19.27 -13.51
N LYS A 41 -6.10 -20.57 -13.28
CA LYS A 41 -5.67 -21.33 -12.09
C LYS A 41 -5.95 -20.60 -10.75
N ILE A 42 -7.10 -19.93 -10.65
CA ILE A 42 -7.48 -19.20 -9.41
C ILE A 42 -7.67 -20.22 -8.28
N PRO A 43 -7.27 -19.96 -7.02
CA PRO A 43 -7.46 -20.87 -5.88
C PRO A 43 -8.91 -21.33 -5.58
N ILE A 44 -9.91 -20.90 -6.36
CA ILE A 44 -11.29 -21.43 -6.39
C ILE A 44 -11.34 -22.79 -7.16
N LEU A 45 -10.19 -23.28 -7.65
CA LEU A 45 -9.92 -24.48 -8.46
C LEU A 45 -10.69 -25.77 -8.12
N GLY A 46 -11.11 -25.99 -6.87
CA GLY A 46 -11.87 -27.19 -6.50
C GLY A 46 -13.23 -27.28 -7.19
N THR A 47 -13.93 -26.16 -7.33
CA THR A 47 -15.31 -26.14 -7.86
C THR A 47 -15.33 -26.13 -9.39
N PHE A 48 -14.49 -25.34 -10.07
CA PHE A 48 -14.51 -25.24 -11.54
C PHE A 48 -14.11 -26.54 -12.27
N ASN A 49 -13.19 -27.33 -11.71
CA ASN A 49 -12.87 -28.65 -12.28
C ASN A 49 -14.05 -29.62 -12.17
N THR A 50 -14.82 -29.55 -11.07
CA THR A 50 -16.05 -30.35 -10.92
C THR A 50 -17.17 -29.87 -11.83
N ILE A 51 -17.24 -28.58 -12.15
CA ILE A 51 -18.23 -28.02 -13.08
C ILE A 51 -18.04 -28.57 -14.48
N LEU A 52 -16.80 -28.58 -15.01
CA LEU A 52 -16.55 -29.18 -16.31
C LEU A 52 -16.91 -30.67 -16.34
N LYS A 53 -16.59 -31.40 -15.27
CA LYS A 53 -16.96 -32.82 -15.15
C LYS A 53 -18.48 -33.01 -15.17
N ARG A 54 -19.23 -32.21 -14.42
CA ARG A 54 -20.71 -32.26 -14.40
C ARG A 54 -21.34 -31.85 -15.73
N ILE A 55 -20.75 -30.87 -16.41
CA ILE A 55 -21.17 -30.48 -17.77
C ILE A 55 -20.98 -31.65 -18.72
N HIS A 56 -19.84 -32.36 -18.65
CA HIS A 56 -19.62 -33.60 -19.41
C HIS A 56 -20.60 -34.72 -19.02
N GLU A 57 -21.07 -34.76 -17.77
CA GLU A 57 -22.12 -35.68 -17.29
C GLU A 57 -23.54 -35.24 -17.68
N GLY A 58 -23.71 -34.14 -18.41
CA GLY A 58 -25.00 -33.67 -18.97
C GLY A 58 -25.67 -32.50 -18.22
N SER A 59 -25.00 -31.91 -17.22
CA SER A 59 -25.55 -30.73 -16.53
C SER A 59 -25.45 -29.46 -17.39
N LYS A 60 -26.48 -28.62 -17.39
CA LYS A 60 -26.46 -27.32 -18.09
C LYS A 60 -25.38 -26.37 -17.50
N PRO A 61 -24.48 -25.80 -18.33
CA PRO A 61 -23.39 -24.92 -17.88
C PRO A 61 -23.85 -23.72 -17.03
N GLU A 62 -24.99 -23.12 -17.38
CA GLU A 62 -25.55 -21.95 -16.71
C GLU A 62 -25.96 -22.27 -15.27
N ASN A 63 -26.52 -23.45 -15.05
CA ASN A 63 -26.96 -23.91 -13.73
C ASN A 63 -25.78 -24.19 -12.79
N GLU A 64 -24.65 -24.65 -13.33
CA GLU A 64 -23.44 -24.85 -12.54
C GLU A 64 -22.71 -23.53 -12.27
N LEU A 65 -22.71 -22.58 -13.22
CA LEU A 65 -22.18 -21.22 -13.01
C LEU A 65 -22.97 -20.43 -11.96
N MET A 66 -24.29 -20.55 -11.93
CA MET A 66 -25.17 -19.93 -10.91
C MET A 66 -24.80 -20.29 -9.47
N LYS A 67 -24.25 -21.49 -9.25
CA LYS A 67 -23.86 -21.99 -7.92
C LYS A 67 -22.53 -21.41 -7.44
N ILE A 68 -21.80 -20.69 -8.30
CA ILE A 68 -20.47 -20.16 -7.98
C ILE A 68 -20.60 -18.86 -7.20
N ILE A 69 -20.05 -18.86 -6.00
CA ILE A 69 -19.86 -17.65 -5.19
C ILE A 69 -18.37 -17.41 -5.08
N THR A 70 -17.89 -16.31 -5.68
CA THR A 70 -16.51 -15.85 -5.54
C THR A 70 -16.40 -14.81 -4.42
N PRO A 71 -15.20 -14.57 -3.84
CA PRO A 71 -15.01 -13.50 -2.87
C PRO A 71 -15.17 -12.08 -3.43
N SER A 72 -15.27 -11.92 -4.76
CA SER A 72 -15.47 -10.62 -5.40
C SER A 72 -16.95 -10.40 -5.68
N ASN A 73 -17.58 -9.48 -4.95
CA ASN A 73 -18.97 -9.10 -5.22
C ASN A 73 -19.16 -8.57 -6.64
N ASP A 74 -18.20 -7.78 -7.16
CA ASP A 74 -18.23 -7.26 -8.54
C ASP A 74 -18.23 -8.39 -9.56
N PHE A 75 -17.45 -9.44 -9.31
CA PHE A 75 -17.39 -10.59 -10.22
C PHE A 75 -18.66 -11.43 -10.14
N ASN A 76 -19.23 -11.59 -8.95
CA ASN A 76 -20.51 -12.29 -8.78
C ASN A 76 -21.64 -11.53 -9.49
N GLN A 77 -21.68 -10.19 -9.38
CA GLN A 77 -22.63 -9.36 -10.11
C GLN A 77 -22.43 -9.45 -11.61
N TYR A 78 -21.18 -9.42 -12.08
CA TYR A 78 -20.83 -9.60 -13.48
C TYR A 78 -21.27 -10.97 -14.01
N LEU A 79 -20.99 -12.04 -13.28
CA LEU A 79 -21.39 -13.41 -13.62
C LEU A 79 -22.92 -13.56 -13.66
N LYS A 80 -23.63 -12.98 -12.68
CA LYS A 80 -25.09 -12.95 -12.67
C LYS A 80 -25.65 -12.20 -13.89
N PHE A 81 -25.05 -11.07 -14.24
CA PHE A 81 -25.44 -10.30 -15.42
C PHE A 81 -25.21 -11.06 -16.73
N LEU A 82 -24.05 -11.71 -16.88
CA LEU A 82 -23.77 -12.58 -18.03
C LEU A 82 -24.79 -13.70 -18.18
N LEU A 83 -25.18 -14.33 -17.07
CA LEU A 83 -26.18 -15.40 -17.06
C LEU A 83 -27.58 -14.91 -17.41
N ILE A 84 -28.00 -13.74 -16.91
CA ILE A 84 -29.31 -13.15 -17.24
C ILE A 84 -29.41 -12.83 -18.74
N ASN A 85 -28.32 -12.35 -19.32
CA ASN A 85 -28.28 -11.95 -20.72
C ASN A 85 -27.89 -13.09 -21.66
N ASN A 86 -27.86 -14.35 -21.19
CA ASN A 86 -27.45 -15.52 -21.98
C ASN A 86 -26.11 -15.31 -22.72
N PHE A 87 -25.17 -14.59 -22.09
CA PHE A 87 -23.89 -14.23 -22.68
C PHE A 87 -23.97 -13.43 -24.01
N ASP A 88 -25.10 -12.74 -24.29
CA ASP A 88 -25.30 -11.93 -25.51
C ASP A 88 -24.25 -10.79 -25.61
N TYR A 89 -23.75 -10.58 -26.82
CA TYR A 89 -22.62 -9.71 -27.16
C TYR A 89 -22.95 -8.21 -27.09
N ARG A 90 -24.24 -7.87 -27.06
CA ARG A 90 -24.74 -6.48 -27.14
C ARG A 90 -24.67 -5.70 -25.82
N CYS A 91 -24.33 -6.35 -24.72
CA CYS A 91 -24.10 -5.65 -23.47
C CYS A 91 -22.65 -5.19 -23.39
N GLU A 92 -22.41 -3.95 -23.81
CA GLU A 92 -21.12 -3.29 -23.57
C GLU A 92 -20.82 -3.29 -22.07
N ILE A 93 -19.61 -3.72 -21.73
CA ILE A 93 -19.09 -3.82 -20.36
C ILE A 93 -18.83 -2.43 -19.73
N ASP A 94 -19.25 -1.37 -20.43
CA ASP A 94 -19.08 0.04 -20.07
C ASP A 94 -19.90 0.47 -18.85
N ASP A 95 -20.89 -0.31 -18.42
CA ASP A 95 -21.73 0.03 -17.25
C ASP A 95 -21.06 -0.24 -15.89
N PHE A 96 -19.91 -0.90 -15.84
CA PHE A 96 -19.14 -1.07 -14.59
C PHE A 96 -17.98 -0.07 -14.52
N LYS A 97 -18.30 1.23 -14.55
CA LYS A 97 -17.33 2.35 -14.63
C LYS A 97 -16.30 2.40 -13.47
N GLU A 98 -16.59 1.80 -12.32
CA GLU A 98 -15.65 1.71 -11.18
C GLU A 98 -15.73 0.35 -10.49
N SER A 99 -14.58 -0.31 -10.33
CA SER A 99 -14.50 -1.53 -9.51
C SER A 99 -14.63 -1.18 -8.03
N SER A 100 -15.22 -2.08 -7.23
CA SER A 100 -15.28 -1.95 -5.77
C SER A 100 -13.89 -1.75 -5.15
N LEU A 101 -12.84 -2.33 -5.75
CA LEU A 101 -11.46 -2.13 -5.33
C LEU A 101 -11.01 -0.67 -5.50
N GLU A 102 -11.34 -0.04 -6.63
CA GLU A 102 -11.06 1.38 -6.88
C GLU A 102 -11.85 2.28 -5.94
N ASN A 103 -13.14 1.98 -5.74
CA ASN A 103 -13.99 2.75 -4.82
C ASN A 103 -13.46 2.66 -3.38
N ASN A 104 -13.14 1.44 -2.91
CA ASN A 104 -12.53 1.22 -1.60
C ASN A 104 -11.19 1.95 -1.44
N PHE A 105 -10.39 2.04 -2.51
CA PHE A 105 -9.15 2.83 -2.50
C PHE A 105 -9.42 4.33 -2.44
N ARG A 106 -10.45 4.84 -3.12
CA ARG A 106 -10.85 6.25 -3.03
C ARG A 106 -11.40 6.62 -1.66
N ILE A 107 -12.22 5.76 -1.05
CA ILE A 107 -12.68 5.92 0.33
C ILE A 107 -11.46 5.99 1.25
N TYR A 108 -10.51 5.06 1.08
CA TYR A 108 -9.25 5.10 1.81
C TYR A 108 -8.45 6.40 1.60
N LEU A 109 -8.37 6.93 0.37
CA LEU A 109 -7.72 8.21 0.09
C LEU A 109 -8.38 9.39 0.82
N ARG A 110 -9.71 9.37 0.99
CA ARG A 110 -10.43 10.40 1.75
C ARG A 110 -10.17 10.27 3.26
N GLU A 111 -10.10 9.05 3.75
CA GLU A 111 -9.92 8.76 5.18
C GLU A 111 -8.46 8.82 5.66
N ILE A 112 -7.46 8.68 4.78
CA ILE A 112 -6.07 8.53 5.20
C ILE A 112 -5.58 9.77 5.95
N GLN A 113 -6.02 10.96 5.54
CA GLN A 113 -5.64 12.21 6.20
C GLN A 113 -6.19 12.29 7.62
N SER A 114 -7.48 12.01 7.84
CA SER A 114 -8.06 12.00 9.19
C SER A 114 -7.44 10.93 10.07
N LYS A 115 -7.17 9.74 9.51
CA LYS A 115 -6.49 8.66 10.22
C LYS A 115 -5.05 9.02 10.63
N ILE A 116 -4.30 9.68 9.74
CA ILE A 116 -2.96 10.19 10.06
C ILE A 116 -3.07 11.23 11.17
N SER A 117 -4.01 12.19 11.07
CA SER A 117 -4.25 13.20 12.11
C SER A 117 -4.58 12.58 13.48
N ILE A 118 -5.36 11.50 13.54
CA ILE A 118 -5.66 10.78 14.81
C ILE A 118 -4.38 10.20 15.42
N ILE A 119 -3.51 9.60 14.60
CA ILE A 119 -2.22 9.08 15.08
C ILE A 119 -1.33 10.22 15.57
N PHE A 120 -1.33 11.36 14.87
CA PHE A 120 -0.62 12.56 15.32
C PHE A 120 -1.13 13.07 16.65
N PHE A 121 -2.43 13.21 16.79
CA PHE A 121 -3.08 13.64 18.02
C PHE A 121 -2.64 12.75 19.18
N ILE A 122 -2.78 11.43 19.07
CA ILE A 122 -2.41 10.50 20.13
C ILE A 122 -0.89 10.55 20.40
N GLY A 123 -0.07 10.60 19.36
CA GLY A 123 1.38 10.65 19.49
C GLY A 123 1.88 11.94 20.19
N ILE A 124 1.21 13.07 20.00
CA ILE A 124 1.60 14.36 20.59
C ILE A 124 1.01 14.53 21.99
N PHE A 125 -0.30 14.28 22.13
CA PHE A 125 -1.02 14.55 23.38
C PHE A 125 -0.72 13.53 24.45
N PHE A 126 -0.31 12.30 24.13
CA PHE A 126 0.07 11.33 25.13
C PHE A 126 1.28 11.78 25.99
N PRO A 127 2.44 12.12 25.42
CA PRO A 127 3.58 12.55 26.22
C PRO A 127 3.36 13.93 26.89
N ILE A 128 2.59 14.84 26.26
CA ILE A 128 2.17 16.10 26.89
C ILE A 128 1.24 15.84 28.09
N GLY A 129 0.25 14.97 27.93
CA GLY A 129 -0.68 14.60 28.99
C GLY A 129 0.03 13.90 30.15
N LEU A 130 0.99 13.02 29.86
CA LEU A 130 1.89 12.46 30.86
C LEU A 130 2.64 13.56 31.62
N CYS A 131 3.11 14.59 30.92
CA CYS A 131 3.77 15.73 31.54
C CYS A 131 2.88 16.44 32.56
N PHE A 132 1.64 16.76 32.20
CA PHE A 132 0.70 17.34 33.15
C PHE A 132 0.38 16.43 34.33
N LEU A 133 0.16 15.13 34.11
CA LEU A 133 -0.16 14.19 35.18
C LEU A 133 0.98 14.06 36.20
N ILE A 134 2.23 14.13 35.74
CA ILE A 134 3.42 14.13 36.60
C ILE A 134 3.52 15.45 37.37
N LEU A 135 3.30 16.59 36.71
CA LEU A 135 3.33 17.92 37.36
C LEU A 135 2.34 18.03 38.51
N PHE A 136 1.15 17.44 38.38
CA PHE A 136 0.14 17.40 39.44
C PHE A 136 0.34 16.27 40.45
N GLN A 137 1.45 15.52 40.38
CA GLN A 137 1.77 14.39 41.26
C GLN A 137 0.68 13.31 41.33
N ILE A 138 -0.16 13.18 40.29
CA ILE A 138 -1.28 12.23 40.27
C ILE A 138 -0.78 10.79 40.10
N LEU A 139 0.38 10.61 39.45
CA LEU A 139 0.88 9.30 39.05
C LEU A 139 2.03 8.79 39.93
N ASN A 140 1.88 7.55 40.38
CA ASN A 140 2.96 6.79 41.02
C ASN A 140 4.03 6.38 40.00
N LEU A 141 5.27 6.22 40.49
CA LEU A 141 6.46 5.88 39.69
C LEU A 141 6.31 4.55 38.92
N VAL A 142 5.66 3.55 39.52
CA VAL A 142 5.37 2.25 38.87
C VAL A 142 4.43 2.41 37.67
N ILE A 143 3.38 3.23 37.81
CA ILE A 143 2.40 3.48 36.74
C ILE A 143 3.07 4.17 35.55
N LEU A 144 3.98 5.10 35.84
CA LEU A 144 4.77 5.83 34.86
C LEU A 144 5.55 4.90 33.92
N ILE A 145 6.22 3.88 34.48
CA ILE A 145 7.01 2.91 33.73
C ILE A 145 6.12 2.00 32.88
N ILE A 146 4.98 1.55 33.42
CA ILE A 146 4.02 0.68 32.73
C ILE A 146 3.37 1.38 31.53
N LEU A 147 3.21 2.70 31.58
CA LEU A 147 2.60 3.47 30.48
C LEU A 147 3.45 3.48 29.20
N ILE A 148 4.77 3.30 29.28
CA ILE A 148 5.67 3.29 28.12
C ILE A 148 5.38 2.11 27.17
N PRO A 149 5.43 0.83 27.60
CA PRO A 149 5.14 -0.30 26.73
C PRO A 149 3.70 -0.28 26.22
N PHE A 150 2.74 0.19 27.04
CA PHE A 150 1.35 0.38 26.62
C PHE A 150 1.26 1.39 25.46
N PHE A 151 1.93 2.53 25.59
CA PHE A 151 1.97 3.55 24.55
C PHE A 151 2.61 3.05 23.25
N LEU A 152 3.74 2.35 23.35
CA LEU A 152 4.38 1.72 22.20
C LEU A 152 3.41 0.78 21.47
N TYR A 153 2.76 -0.11 22.21
CA TYR A 153 1.83 -1.08 21.66
C TYR A 153 0.65 -0.39 20.97
N PHE A 154 0.03 0.56 21.65
CA PHE A 154 -1.15 1.27 21.15
C PHE A 154 -0.83 2.07 19.88
N LEU A 155 0.23 2.87 19.87
CA LEU A 155 0.60 3.68 18.71
C LEU A 155 0.98 2.80 17.51
N ASN A 156 1.70 1.70 17.75
CA ASN A 156 2.08 0.75 16.70
C ASN A 156 0.86 0.02 16.10
N LEU A 157 -0.12 -0.35 16.93
CA LEU A 157 -1.38 -0.94 16.49
C LEU A 157 -2.14 0.01 15.56
N LEU A 158 -2.26 1.29 15.95
CA LEU A 158 -2.91 2.31 15.13
C LEU A 158 -2.17 2.53 13.80
N CYS A 159 -0.83 2.68 13.83
CA CYS A 159 -0.04 2.81 12.60
C CYS A 159 -0.23 1.62 11.66
N ARG A 160 -0.25 0.39 12.19
CA ARG A 160 -0.46 -0.82 11.38
C ARG A 160 -1.87 -0.85 10.78
N LYS A 161 -2.90 -0.55 11.58
CA LYS A 161 -4.31 -0.63 11.16
C LYS A 161 -4.69 0.46 10.15
N PHE A 162 -4.19 1.67 10.35
CA PHE A 162 -4.65 2.83 9.58
C PHE A 162 -3.78 3.20 8.37
N VAL A 163 -2.46 2.99 8.42
CA VAL A 163 -1.55 3.44 7.36
C VAL A 163 -1.13 2.32 6.42
N LYS A 164 -1.01 1.08 6.90
CA LYS A 164 -0.68 -0.08 6.07
C LYS A 164 -1.93 -0.82 5.61
N ARG A 165 -2.57 -0.32 4.55
CA ARG A 165 -3.57 -1.11 3.81
C ARG A 165 -2.92 -1.72 2.57
N HIS A 166 -2.78 -3.04 2.57
CA HIS A 166 -2.45 -3.79 1.36
C HIS A 166 -3.69 -3.79 0.46
N THR A 167 -3.82 -2.79 -0.40
CA THR A 167 -4.77 -2.78 -1.53
C THR A 167 -3.99 -3.17 -2.78
N TYR A 168 -4.32 -4.31 -3.35
CA TYR A 168 -3.70 -4.77 -4.59
C TYR A 168 -4.47 -4.15 -5.77
N LEU A 169 -4.01 -2.99 -6.24
CA LEU A 169 -4.36 -2.47 -7.56
C LEU A 169 -3.16 -2.67 -8.48
N MET A 170 -3.43 -2.99 -9.74
CA MET A 170 -2.42 -3.39 -10.71
C MET A 170 -1.29 -2.34 -10.85
N GLY A 171 -1.67 -1.06 -10.88
CA GLY A 171 -0.74 0.06 -11.04
C GLY A 171 -0.12 0.62 -9.75
N ILE A 172 -0.45 0.12 -8.55
CA ILE A 172 0.14 0.64 -7.30
C ILE A 172 1.55 0.05 -7.07
N LEU A 173 2.57 0.89 -6.99
CA LEU A 173 3.98 0.51 -6.81
C LEU A 173 4.60 1.01 -5.50
N LYS A 174 3.82 1.54 -4.56
CA LYS A 174 4.33 2.30 -3.41
C LYS A 174 5.28 1.52 -2.49
N GLU A 175 5.05 0.23 -2.29
CA GLU A 175 5.88 -0.63 -1.43
C GLU A 175 7.17 -1.10 -2.13
N TYR A 176 7.33 -0.80 -3.42
CA TYR A 176 8.45 -1.28 -4.24
C TYR A 176 9.59 -0.26 -4.33
N SER A 177 10.80 -0.76 -4.55
CA SER A 177 12.01 0.05 -4.72
C SER A 177 11.88 1.00 -5.92
N SER A 178 12.70 2.07 -5.93
CA SER A 178 12.81 2.97 -7.08
C SER A 178 13.20 2.24 -8.37
N SER A 179 14.02 1.18 -8.26
CA SER A 179 14.40 0.33 -9.38
C SER A 179 13.20 -0.43 -9.98
N GLU A 180 12.32 -1.00 -9.15
CA GLU A 180 11.15 -1.72 -9.63
C GLU A 180 10.09 -0.76 -10.21
N LYS A 181 9.96 0.45 -9.67
CA LYS A 181 9.15 1.52 -10.27
C LYS A 181 9.63 1.86 -11.68
N LYS A 182 10.96 1.98 -11.86
CA LYS A 182 11.57 2.23 -13.17
C LYS A 182 11.34 1.05 -14.13
N LYS A 183 11.55 -0.18 -13.67
CA LYS A 183 11.28 -1.42 -14.43
C LYS A 183 9.83 -1.47 -14.93
N PHE A 184 8.86 -1.17 -14.07
CA PHE A 184 7.45 -1.19 -14.44
C PHE A 184 7.09 -0.09 -15.45
N ASN A 185 7.67 1.10 -15.34
CA ASN A 185 7.46 2.17 -16.31
C ASN A 185 8.06 1.82 -17.68
N GLU A 186 9.25 1.22 -17.71
CA GLU A 186 9.83 0.69 -18.95
C GLU A 186 8.95 -0.40 -19.55
N PHE A 187 8.34 -1.26 -18.73
CA PHE A 187 7.40 -2.29 -19.19
C PHE A 187 6.13 -1.69 -19.81
N LEU A 188 5.54 -0.65 -19.20
CA LEU A 188 4.39 0.03 -19.78
C LEU A 188 4.73 0.73 -21.10
N LEU A 189 5.92 1.33 -21.20
CA LEU A 189 6.40 1.93 -22.44
C LEU A 189 6.56 0.88 -23.54
N PHE A 190 7.12 -0.28 -23.19
CA PHE A 190 7.18 -1.44 -24.08
C PHE A 190 5.78 -1.84 -24.56
N LEU A 191 4.83 -2.05 -23.65
CA LEU A 191 3.46 -2.44 -24.01
C LEU A 191 2.75 -1.42 -24.90
N ASN A 192 2.96 -0.13 -24.64
CA ASN A 192 2.36 0.96 -25.42
C ASN A 192 2.86 0.92 -26.87
N SER A 193 4.17 0.86 -27.07
CA SER A 193 4.76 0.74 -28.41
C SER A 193 4.41 -0.59 -29.09
N PHE A 194 4.30 -1.67 -28.32
CA PHE A 194 3.85 -2.97 -28.84
C PHE A 194 2.40 -2.92 -29.35
N ALA A 195 1.49 -2.30 -28.59
CA ALA A 195 0.11 -2.07 -29.03
C ALA A 195 0.06 -1.19 -30.30
N ILE A 196 0.84 -0.11 -30.36
CA ILE A 196 0.91 0.75 -31.57
C ILE A 196 1.33 -0.07 -32.80
N ASN A 197 2.34 -0.93 -32.66
CA ASN A 197 2.81 -1.76 -33.78
C ASN A 197 1.76 -2.80 -34.19
N LEU A 198 1.08 -3.44 -33.23
CA LEU A 198 -0.02 -4.37 -33.50
C LEU A 198 -1.21 -3.69 -34.20
N LYS A 199 -1.53 -2.44 -33.85
CA LYS A 199 -2.56 -1.62 -34.49
C LYS A 199 -2.35 -1.46 -36.00
N ASN A 200 -1.09 -1.47 -36.42
CA ASN A 200 -0.69 -1.39 -37.83
C ASN A 200 -0.80 -2.75 -38.56
N ASN A 201 -1.52 -3.73 -37.99
CA ASN A 201 -1.65 -5.10 -38.50
C ASN A 201 -0.31 -5.83 -38.70
N ILE A 202 0.69 -5.47 -37.91
CA ILE A 202 2.01 -6.11 -37.93
C ILE A 202 1.91 -7.42 -37.11
N SER A 203 2.63 -8.47 -37.53
CA SER A 203 2.65 -9.74 -36.79
C SER A 203 3.21 -9.53 -35.37
N PRO A 204 2.80 -10.33 -34.38
CA PRO A 204 3.23 -10.16 -32.99
C PRO A 204 4.75 -10.22 -32.80
N GLU A 205 5.42 -11.12 -33.51
CA GLU A 205 6.87 -11.28 -33.49
C GLU A 205 7.57 -10.03 -34.03
N THR A 206 7.11 -9.54 -35.19
CA THR A 206 7.70 -8.38 -35.85
C THR A 206 7.36 -7.08 -35.10
N ALA A 207 6.17 -7.01 -34.49
CA ALA A 207 5.78 -5.92 -33.60
C ALA A 207 6.69 -5.89 -32.36
N PHE A 208 6.97 -7.04 -31.73
CA PHE A 208 7.88 -7.15 -30.58
C PHE A 208 9.29 -6.65 -30.91
N LEU A 209 9.83 -7.05 -32.07
CA LEU A 209 11.14 -6.61 -32.56
C LEU A 209 11.17 -5.09 -32.78
N LYS A 210 10.21 -4.56 -33.55
CA LYS A 210 10.11 -3.11 -33.84
C LYS A 210 9.97 -2.29 -32.55
N THR A 211 9.19 -2.78 -31.58
CA THR A 211 9.03 -2.12 -30.29
C THR A 211 10.35 -1.99 -29.53
N TYR A 212 11.21 -3.01 -29.58
CA TYR A 212 12.51 -2.94 -28.96
C TYR A 212 13.44 -1.98 -29.69
N GLU A 213 13.47 -2.00 -31.02
CA GLU A 213 14.30 -1.10 -31.81
C GLU A 213 13.95 0.38 -31.58
N GLN A 214 12.65 0.70 -31.59
CA GLN A 214 12.13 2.05 -31.36
C GLN A 214 12.53 2.61 -29.98
N ASN A 215 12.60 1.75 -28.96
CA ASN A 215 12.76 2.16 -27.56
C ASN A 215 14.10 1.74 -26.94
N LYS A 216 15.05 1.26 -27.75
CA LYS A 216 16.32 0.67 -27.30
C LYS A 216 17.13 1.56 -26.35
N ASN A 217 17.03 2.88 -26.52
CA ASN A 217 17.73 3.87 -25.71
C ASN A 217 16.98 4.23 -24.41
N LEU A 218 15.68 3.95 -24.34
CA LEU A 218 14.83 4.23 -23.18
C LEU A 218 14.83 3.07 -22.17
N PHE A 219 15.14 1.85 -22.62
CA PHE A 219 15.29 0.69 -21.74
C PHE A 219 16.64 0.69 -21.04
N VAL A 220 16.62 0.85 -19.72
CA VAL A 220 17.82 0.77 -18.87
C VAL A 220 17.80 -0.53 -18.07
N VAL A 221 16.67 -0.87 -17.46
CA VAL A 221 16.52 -2.05 -16.61
C VAL A 221 16.09 -3.27 -17.41
N LEU A 222 15.14 -3.11 -18.34
CA LEU A 222 14.57 -4.22 -19.12
C LEU A 222 15.39 -4.61 -20.36
N LYS A 223 16.45 -3.86 -20.66
CA LYS A 223 17.22 -4.02 -21.89
C LYS A 223 17.79 -5.43 -22.05
N SER A 224 18.42 -5.97 -21.00
CA SER A 224 19.00 -7.32 -21.04
C SER A 224 17.92 -8.39 -21.19
N THR A 225 16.84 -8.29 -20.41
CA THR A 225 15.72 -9.25 -20.47
C THR A 225 15.07 -9.27 -21.84
N ILE A 226 14.72 -8.11 -22.42
CA ILE A 226 14.08 -8.04 -23.74
C ILE A 226 15.05 -8.51 -24.83
N LYS A 227 16.35 -8.16 -24.74
CA LYS A 227 17.35 -8.60 -25.71
C LYS A 227 17.53 -10.12 -25.72
N ASN A 228 17.50 -10.78 -24.56
CA ASN A 228 17.56 -12.24 -24.47
C ASN A 228 16.38 -12.89 -25.21
N GLN A 229 15.17 -12.36 -24.99
CA GLN A 229 13.97 -12.85 -25.65
C GLN A 229 14.03 -12.64 -27.18
N ILE A 230 14.52 -11.48 -27.64
CA ILE A 230 14.70 -11.19 -29.07
C ILE A 230 15.69 -12.15 -29.71
N PHE A 231 16.83 -12.42 -29.06
CA PHE A 231 17.81 -13.37 -29.57
C PHE A 231 17.21 -14.77 -29.70
N SER A 232 16.35 -15.17 -28.76
CA SER A 232 15.66 -16.46 -28.84
C SER A 232 14.69 -16.55 -30.01
N LEU A 233 13.99 -15.45 -30.32
CA LEU A 233 13.03 -15.34 -31.40
C LEU A 233 13.71 -15.32 -32.78
N LEU A 234 14.79 -14.53 -32.94
CA LEU A 234 15.55 -14.43 -34.18
C LEU A 234 16.25 -15.72 -34.59
N ASN A 235 16.58 -16.58 -33.62
CA ASN A 235 17.19 -17.88 -33.89
C ASN A 235 16.16 -18.98 -34.23
N PHE A 236 14.86 -18.65 -34.33
CA PHE A 236 13.75 -19.59 -34.57
C PHE A 236 13.72 -20.78 -33.58
N LYS A 237 14.33 -20.63 -32.40
CA LYS A 237 14.44 -21.73 -31.43
C LYS A 237 13.17 -21.94 -30.61
N LEU A 238 12.28 -20.94 -30.57
CA LEU A 238 11.12 -20.89 -29.68
C LEU A 238 9.93 -20.24 -30.37
N SER A 239 8.73 -20.69 -30.01
CA SER A 239 7.50 -20.01 -30.43
C SER A 239 7.32 -18.68 -29.69
N PHE A 240 6.48 -17.78 -30.21
CA PHE A 240 6.12 -16.54 -29.51
C PHE A 240 5.52 -16.82 -28.12
N HIS A 241 4.73 -17.88 -28.00
CA HIS A 241 4.21 -18.39 -26.72
C HIS A 241 5.34 -18.68 -25.73
N ASP A 242 6.30 -19.50 -26.13
CA ASP A 242 7.44 -19.87 -25.26
C ASP A 242 8.26 -18.65 -24.85
N MET A 243 8.49 -17.72 -25.77
CA MET A 243 9.19 -16.46 -25.51
C MET A 243 8.47 -15.63 -24.43
N ILE A 244 7.14 -15.51 -24.51
CA ILE A 244 6.35 -14.82 -23.49
C ILE A 244 6.44 -15.55 -22.14
N GLN A 245 6.44 -16.88 -22.10
CA GLN A 245 6.65 -17.65 -20.86
C GLN A 245 8.03 -17.39 -20.23
N PHE A 246 9.11 -17.38 -21.02
CA PHE A 246 10.43 -17.04 -20.52
C PHE A 246 10.52 -15.58 -20.04
N PHE A 247 9.87 -14.66 -20.75
CA PHE A 247 9.80 -13.26 -20.33
C PHE A 247 9.11 -13.11 -18.97
N LYS A 248 8.03 -13.85 -18.71
CA LYS A 248 7.37 -13.90 -17.39
C LYS A 248 8.31 -14.39 -16.29
N LEU A 249 9.07 -15.46 -16.56
CA LEU A 249 10.03 -16.02 -15.61
C LEU A 249 11.14 -15.02 -15.25
N GLU A 250 11.65 -14.27 -16.22
CA GLU A 250 12.67 -13.24 -15.99
C GLU A 250 12.14 -12.03 -15.21
N LEU A 251 10.87 -11.66 -15.40
CA LEU A 251 10.28 -10.49 -14.73
C LEU A 251 10.00 -10.72 -13.24
N LYS A 252 9.83 -11.98 -12.79
CA LYS A 252 9.69 -12.41 -11.39
C LYS A 252 8.65 -11.64 -10.56
N SER A 253 7.57 -11.17 -11.19
CA SER A 253 6.49 -10.50 -10.47
C SER A 253 5.12 -10.88 -11.03
N ILE A 254 4.21 -11.19 -10.10
CA ILE A 254 2.84 -11.62 -10.38
C ILE A 254 2.13 -10.64 -11.32
N ARG A 255 2.40 -9.33 -11.20
CA ARG A 255 1.74 -8.31 -12.03
C ARG A 255 2.12 -8.42 -13.50
N TYR A 256 3.41 -8.60 -13.79
CA TYR A 256 3.85 -8.77 -15.17
C TYR A 256 3.26 -10.06 -15.76
N ASN A 257 3.34 -11.16 -14.99
CA ASN A 257 2.81 -12.45 -15.42
C ASN A 257 1.35 -12.33 -15.82
N VAL A 258 0.56 -11.73 -14.93
CA VAL A 258 -0.87 -11.57 -15.12
C VAL A 258 -1.22 -10.67 -16.33
N ILE A 259 -0.42 -9.63 -16.64
CA ILE A 259 -0.61 -8.83 -17.86
C ILE A 259 -0.20 -9.63 -19.10
N LEU A 260 0.96 -10.27 -19.06
CA LEU A 260 1.49 -11.04 -20.18
C LEU A 260 0.64 -12.28 -20.50
N ASP A 261 0.03 -12.93 -19.50
CA ASP A 261 -0.93 -14.02 -19.67
C ASP A 261 -2.16 -13.56 -20.47
N ALA A 262 -2.65 -12.35 -20.19
CA ALA A 262 -3.77 -11.77 -20.93
C ALA A 262 -3.35 -11.43 -22.38
N ILE A 263 -2.21 -10.77 -22.54
CA ILE A 263 -1.69 -10.36 -23.85
C ILE A 263 -1.45 -11.55 -24.77
N GLU A 264 -0.85 -12.62 -24.26
CA GLU A 264 -0.58 -13.85 -25.00
C GLU A 264 -1.84 -14.45 -25.62
N LYS A 265 -2.97 -14.40 -24.90
CA LYS A 265 -4.25 -14.88 -25.40
C LYS A 265 -4.82 -13.98 -26.50
N PHE A 266 -4.72 -12.65 -26.33
CA PHE A 266 -5.27 -11.69 -27.30
C PHE A 266 -4.61 -11.85 -28.66
N ILE A 267 -3.28 -11.97 -28.62
CA ILE A 267 -2.40 -12.04 -29.78
C ILE A 267 -2.74 -13.21 -30.71
N GLY A 268 -3.26 -14.32 -30.16
CA GLY A 268 -3.63 -15.50 -30.92
C GLY A 268 -4.81 -15.30 -31.88
N GLU A 269 -5.57 -14.21 -31.75
CA GLU A 269 -6.81 -14.00 -32.51
C GLU A 269 -6.67 -12.91 -33.59
N ASN A 270 -6.44 -11.65 -33.19
CA ASN A 270 -6.37 -10.52 -34.13
C ASN A 270 -5.46 -9.41 -33.59
N ALA A 271 -4.50 -8.97 -34.40
CA ALA A 271 -3.50 -7.96 -34.02
C ALA A 271 -4.14 -6.60 -33.67
N ASN A 272 -5.09 -6.11 -34.48
CA ASN A 272 -5.70 -4.81 -34.24
C ASN A 272 -6.55 -4.79 -32.96
N TYR A 273 -7.35 -5.84 -32.75
CA TYR A 273 -8.13 -6.00 -31.51
C TYR A 273 -7.24 -6.17 -30.28
N SER A 274 -6.16 -6.94 -30.41
CA SER A 274 -5.16 -7.10 -29.33
C SER A 274 -4.60 -5.74 -28.91
N SER A 275 -4.31 -4.89 -29.89
CA SER A 275 -3.83 -3.52 -29.66
C SER A 275 -4.81 -2.71 -28.80
N GLU A 276 -6.10 -2.64 -29.18
CA GLU A 276 -7.12 -1.88 -28.44
C GLU A 276 -7.19 -2.29 -26.96
N LYS A 277 -7.00 -3.58 -26.70
CA LYS A 277 -7.13 -4.15 -25.35
C LYS A 277 -5.89 -4.02 -24.51
N ILE A 278 -4.73 -4.08 -25.15
CA ILE A 278 -3.49 -3.66 -24.49
C ILE A 278 -3.63 -2.19 -24.08
N PHE A 279 -4.22 -1.32 -24.91
CA PHE A 279 -4.51 0.07 -24.51
C PHE A 279 -5.51 0.17 -23.36
N GLU A 280 -6.57 -0.64 -23.32
CA GLU A 280 -7.49 -0.70 -22.18
C GLU A 280 -6.77 -1.08 -20.88
N ILE A 281 -5.91 -2.10 -20.90
CA ILE A 281 -5.09 -2.51 -19.75
C ILE A 281 -4.17 -1.35 -19.31
N ILE A 282 -3.49 -0.71 -20.26
CA ILE A 282 -2.61 0.44 -19.99
C ILE A 282 -3.41 1.59 -19.35
N ASN A 283 -4.61 1.89 -19.85
CA ASN A 283 -5.49 2.93 -19.32
C ASN A 283 -5.91 2.64 -17.87
N ILE A 284 -6.26 1.39 -17.55
CA ILE A 284 -6.57 0.95 -16.19
C ILE A 284 -5.35 1.10 -15.28
N VAL A 285 -4.17 0.66 -15.74
CA VAL A 285 -2.93 0.82 -14.98
C VAL A 285 -2.62 2.30 -14.72
N HIS A 286 -2.79 3.17 -15.71
CA HIS A 286 -2.63 4.62 -15.54
C HIS A 286 -3.66 5.22 -14.58
N LYS A 287 -4.92 4.75 -14.58
CA LYS A 287 -5.94 5.16 -13.60
C LYS A 287 -5.48 4.80 -12.18
N HIS A 288 -4.92 3.60 -11.98
CA HIS A 288 -4.38 3.17 -10.68
C HIS A 288 -3.14 3.97 -10.27
N GLN A 289 -2.23 4.27 -11.21
CA GLN A 289 -1.07 5.13 -10.95
C GLN A 289 -1.48 6.56 -10.59
N LYS A 290 -2.54 7.11 -11.18
CA LYS A 290 -3.10 8.42 -10.78
C LYS A 290 -3.59 8.39 -9.34
N LEU A 291 -4.23 7.31 -8.91
CA LEU A 291 -4.64 7.13 -7.51
C LEU A 291 -3.43 7.00 -6.57
N GLU A 292 -2.38 6.29 -6.96
CA GLU A 292 -1.11 6.25 -6.20
C GLU A 292 -0.48 7.64 -6.08
N LYS A 293 -0.41 8.42 -7.17
CA LYS A 293 0.12 9.79 -7.15
C LYS A 293 -0.67 10.66 -6.17
N LYS A 294 -2.00 10.53 -6.10
CA LYS A 294 -2.83 11.24 -5.10
C LYS A 294 -2.44 10.87 -3.67
N LEU A 295 -2.23 9.57 -3.39
CA LEU A 295 -1.75 9.11 -2.08
C LEU A 295 -0.38 9.71 -1.73
N ASP A 296 0.55 9.71 -2.68
CA ASP A 296 1.90 10.25 -2.50
C ASP A 296 1.88 11.76 -2.25
N ILE A 297 0.98 12.51 -2.92
CA ILE A 297 0.78 13.94 -2.67
C ILE A 297 0.27 14.17 -1.24
N ILE A 298 -0.74 13.42 -0.79
CA ILE A 298 -1.28 13.53 0.57
C ILE A 298 -0.18 13.26 1.60
N ILE A 299 0.61 12.20 1.42
CA ILE A 299 1.70 11.86 2.36
C ILE A 299 2.82 12.90 2.33
N LYS A 300 3.16 13.46 1.16
CA LYS A 300 4.10 14.58 1.05
C LYS A 300 3.57 15.83 1.74
N GLY A 301 2.27 16.11 1.69
CA GLY A 301 1.64 17.21 2.42
C GLY A 301 1.74 17.00 3.93
N GLU A 302 1.44 15.80 4.40
CA GLU A 302 1.57 15.47 5.83
C GLU A 302 3.01 15.54 6.31
N LYS A 303 4.00 15.13 5.49
CA LYS A 303 5.43 15.12 5.81
C LYS A 303 5.92 16.40 6.50
N PHE A 304 5.49 17.58 6.05
CA PHE A 304 5.87 18.85 6.67
C PHE A 304 5.41 18.94 8.13
N LYS A 305 4.13 18.65 8.39
CA LYS A 305 3.56 18.64 9.75
C LYS A 305 4.32 17.68 10.66
N ILE A 306 4.67 16.50 10.14
CA ILE A 306 5.38 15.49 10.91
C ILE A 306 6.76 15.99 11.33
N PHE A 307 7.52 16.58 10.41
CA PHE A 307 8.83 17.15 10.75
C PHE A 307 8.70 18.28 11.76
N PHE A 308 7.74 19.17 11.56
CA PHE A 308 7.46 20.24 12.51
C PHE A 308 7.23 19.69 13.93
N PHE A 309 6.40 18.65 14.07
CA PHE A 309 6.13 18.05 15.38
C PHE A 309 7.30 17.25 15.96
N ILE A 310 8.09 16.55 15.15
CA ILE A 310 9.29 15.83 15.61
C ILE A 310 10.31 16.77 16.27
N PHE A 311 10.35 18.04 15.86
CA PHE A 311 11.23 19.05 16.46
C PHE A 311 10.56 19.85 17.57
N LEU A 312 9.27 20.19 17.43
CA LEU A 312 8.53 20.97 18.42
C LEU A 312 8.26 20.17 19.71
N LEU A 313 7.90 18.90 19.60
CA LEU A 313 7.51 18.05 20.73
C LEU A 313 8.65 17.89 21.76
N PRO A 314 9.90 17.55 21.37
CA PRO A 314 11.05 17.55 22.26
C PRO A 314 11.29 18.88 22.98
N LEU A 315 11.09 20.00 22.27
CA LEU A 315 11.30 21.35 22.79
C LEU A 315 10.32 21.65 23.94
N LEU A 316 9.03 21.39 23.70
CA LEU A 316 7.97 21.64 24.69
C LEU A 316 8.11 20.71 25.90
N ILE A 317 8.24 19.40 25.67
CA ILE A 317 8.36 18.43 26.77
C ILE A 317 9.66 18.65 27.53
N GLY A 318 10.78 18.90 26.85
CA GLY A 318 12.07 19.17 27.47
C GLY A 318 12.01 20.37 28.40
N ALA A 319 11.46 21.49 27.93
CA ALA A 319 11.24 22.67 28.77
C ALA A 319 10.34 22.34 29.97
N ILE A 320 9.12 21.83 29.74
CA ILE A 320 8.15 21.60 30.83
C ILE A 320 8.68 20.58 31.86
N SER A 321 9.29 19.48 31.40
CA SER A 321 9.85 18.47 32.29
C SER A 321 11.09 18.95 33.04
N GLY A 322 11.90 19.84 32.45
CA GLY A 322 12.99 20.51 33.15
C GLY A 322 12.48 21.47 34.24
N MET A 323 11.24 21.96 34.12
CA MET A 323 10.59 22.78 35.16
C MET A 323 10.00 22.02 36.33
N LEU A 324 10.02 20.69 36.29
CA LEU A 324 9.39 19.85 37.29
C LEU A 324 9.84 20.10 38.75
N PRO A 325 11.14 20.31 39.07
CA PRO A 325 11.59 20.72 40.41
C PRO A 325 10.80 21.88 41.02
N PHE A 326 10.55 22.91 40.21
CA PHE A 326 9.84 24.11 40.62
C PHE A 326 8.36 23.83 40.91
N PHE A 327 7.71 23.01 40.09
CA PHE A 327 6.31 22.62 40.33
C PHE A 327 6.15 21.73 41.57
N LEU A 328 7.12 20.85 41.86
CA LEU A 328 7.14 20.07 43.10
C LEU A 328 7.23 20.98 44.33
N LEU A 329 8.04 22.04 44.28
CA LEU A 329 8.12 23.04 45.35
C LEU A 329 6.79 23.76 45.58
N ILE A 330 6.14 24.24 44.51
CA ILE A 330 4.86 24.96 44.60
C ILE A 330 3.76 24.06 45.19
N THR A 331 3.64 22.85 44.69
CA THR A 331 2.58 21.90 45.11
C THR A 331 2.77 21.41 46.55
N ARG A 332 4.01 21.29 47.01
CA ARG A 332 4.30 20.93 48.41
C ARG A 332 4.00 22.09 49.36
N ASN A 333 4.37 23.32 48.99
CA ASN A 333 4.11 24.50 49.82
C ASN A 333 2.61 24.85 49.94
N SER A 334 1.78 24.50 48.96
CA SER A 334 0.32 24.71 49.05
C SER A 334 -0.36 23.73 50.02
N THR A 335 0.20 22.53 50.21
CA THR A 335 -0.31 21.54 51.19
C THR A 335 0.09 21.84 52.64
N SER A 336 1.10 22.70 52.86
CA SER A 336 1.67 23.00 54.19
C SER A 336 1.16 24.29 54.84
N ILE A 337 0.05 24.87 54.37
CA ILE A 337 -0.56 26.08 54.97
C ILE A 337 -1.03 25.85 56.44
N GLY A 338 -1.02 24.61 56.93
CA GLY A 338 -1.39 24.25 58.30
C GLY A 338 -0.26 24.06 59.32
N SER A 339 1.03 24.06 58.94
CA SER A 339 2.10 23.83 59.93
C SER A 339 3.43 24.43 59.50
N ILE A 340 3.80 25.54 60.15
CA ILE A 340 5.12 26.18 60.07
C ILE A 340 6.12 25.30 60.83
N ILE A 341 6.70 24.27 60.22
CA ILE A 341 7.82 23.53 60.79
C ILE A 341 8.77 23.08 59.66
N SER A 342 9.97 23.66 59.67
CA SER A 342 11.23 23.24 59.01
C SER A 342 11.13 22.61 57.61
N ILE A 343 11.46 23.40 56.59
CA ILE A 343 11.77 22.90 55.24
C ILE A 343 13.14 22.20 55.34
N ASP A 344 13.11 20.88 55.51
CA ASP A 344 14.30 20.05 55.41
C ASP A 344 14.72 19.99 53.93
N HIS A 345 15.75 20.78 53.56
CA HIS A 345 16.24 20.88 52.18
C HIS A 345 16.74 19.53 51.62
N ASN A 346 17.06 18.55 52.48
CA ASN A 346 17.56 17.24 52.06
C ASN A 346 16.48 16.29 51.51
N ASN A 347 15.19 16.62 51.65
CA ASN A 347 14.07 15.82 51.11
C ASN A 347 13.46 16.45 49.84
N LEU A 348 14.14 17.41 49.22
CA LEU A 348 13.51 18.29 48.23
C LEU A 348 13.20 17.60 46.91
N ILE A 349 14.08 16.74 46.37
CA ILE A 349 13.77 15.98 45.15
C ILE A 349 14.58 14.68 45.13
N ASN A 350 13.90 13.53 45.15
CA ASN A 350 14.58 12.26 44.97
C ASN A 350 15.17 12.19 43.55
N ILE A 351 16.50 12.14 43.43
CA ILE A 351 17.24 12.06 42.16
C ILE A 351 16.72 10.89 41.30
N TYR A 352 16.35 9.78 41.93
CA TYR A 352 15.77 8.63 41.24
C TYR A 352 14.44 8.97 40.55
N TYR A 353 13.63 9.85 41.12
CA TYR A 353 12.36 10.30 40.53
C TYR A 353 12.60 11.15 39.28
N ILE A 354 13.49 12.14 39.35
CA ILE A 354 13.87 12.97 38.19
C ILE A 354 14.42 12.08 37.07
N PHE A 355 15.32 11.16 37.40
CA PHE A 355 15.94 10.27 36.42
C PHE A 355 14.91 9.36 35.75
N THR A 356 13.95 8.83 36.51
CA THR A 356 12.86 8.02 35.95
C THR A 356 12.02 8.84 34.97
N ILE A 357 11.62 10.05 35.37
CA ILE A 357 10.83 10.95 34.51
C ILE A 357 11.56 11.28 33.22
N PHE A 358 12.85 11.58 33.31
CA PHE A 358 13.70 11.83 32.16
C PHE A 358 13.71 10.63 31.19
N LEU A 359 13.88 9.40 31.70
CA LEU A 359 13.83 8.18 30.90
C LEU A 359 12.46 7.93 30.26
N VAL A 360 11.37 8.24 30.96
CA VAL A 360 10.02 8.11 30.42
C VAL A 360 9.79 9.08 29.27
N PHE A 361 10.22 10.34 29.41
CA PHE A 361 10.03 11.29 28.33
C PHE A 361 10.90 11.01 27.11
N ILE A 362 12.18 10.70 27.30
CA ILE A 362 13.06 10.39 26.17
C ILE A 362 12.58 9.14 25.41
N SER A 363 12.07 8.13 26.13
CA SER A 363 11.49 6.94 25.50
C SER A 363 10.18 7.28 24.77
N SER A 364 9.30 8.10 25.36
CA SER A 364 8.06 8.55 24.71
C SER A 364 8.33 9.32 23.40
N ILE A 365 9.31 10.22 23.40
CA ILE A 365 9.74 11.01 22.23
C ILE A 365 10.36 10.10 21.16
N SER A 366 11.14 9.10 21.57
CA SER A 366 11.71 8.12 20.66
C SER A 366 10.62 7.27 19.98
N ILE A 367 9.61 6.84 20.76
CA ILE A 367 8.49 6.03 20.27
C ILE A 367 7.64 6.83 19.26
N THR A 368 7.29 8.07 19.59
CA THR A 368 6.51 8.95 18.71
C THR A 368 7.25 9.21 17.42
N SER A 369 8.51 9.63 17.51
CA SER A 369 9.37 9.93 16.36
C SER A 369 9.54 8.71 15.45
N SER A 370 9.77 7.52 16.02
CA SER A 370 9.89 6.27 15.25
C SER A 370 8.63 5.97 14.44
N ASN A 371 7.46 6.08 15.06
CA ASN A 371 6.19 5.77 14.40
C ASN A 371 5.80 6.85 13.37
N PHE A 372 6.03 8.12 13.66
CA PHE A 372 5.86 9.23 12.71
C PHE A 372 6.75 9.06 11.47
N LEU A 373 8.02 8.68 11.65
CA LEU A 373 8.94 8.42 10.54
C LEU A 373 8.60 7.13 9.76
N LYS A 374 7.92 6.16 10.38
CA LYS A 374 7.36 4.99 9.68
C LYS A 374 6.22 5.39 8.74
N ILE A 375 5.38 6.36 9.10
CA ILE A 375 4.25 6.82 8.26
C ILE A 375 4.76 7.44 6.95
N ILE A 376 5.81 8.25 7.02
CA ILE A 376 6.41 8.92 5.83
C ILE A 376 7.32 7.98 5.05
N ASN A 377 7.72 6.86 5.64
CA ASN A 377 8.76 5.97 5.12
C ASN A 377 10.08 6.72 4.83
N PHE A 378 10.54 7.56 5.76
CA PHE A 378 11.79 8.30 5.61
C PHE A 378 13.00 7.35 5.67
N GLN A 379 14.04 7.53 4.86
CA GLN A 379 15.17 6.59 4.80
C GLN A 379 16.09 6.70 6.03
N LYS A 380 16.47 7.93 6.43
CA LYS A 380 17.40 8.18 7.55
C LYS A 380 16.67 8.32 8.89
N LYS A 381 15.84 7.34 9.26
CA LYS A 381 14.98 7.43 10.47
C LYS A 381 15.78 7.59 11.75
N VAL A 382 16.85 6.81 11.90
CA VAL A 382 17.68 6.77 13.11
C VAL A 382 18.32 8.13 13.39
N LEU A 383 18.86 8.79 12.36
CA LEU A 383 19.49 10.10 12.49
C LEU A 383 18.49 11.16 12.99
N VAL A 384 17.26 11.16 12.45
CA VAL A 384 16.24 12.13 12.88
C VAL A 384 15.80 11.89 14.32
N ILE A 385 15.64 10.63 14.73
CA ILE A 385 15.32 10.27 16.13
C ILE A 385 16.43 10.74 17.07
N PHE A 386 17.70 10.54 16.67
CA PHE A 386 18.84 10.98 17.47
C PHE A 386 18.85 12.50 17.65
N ILE A 387 18.64 13.27 16.58
CA ILE A 387 18.55 14.73 16.66
C ILE A 387 17.38 15.17 17.57
N SER A 388 16.21 14.54 17.42
CA SER A 388 15.02 14.82 18.24
C SER A 388 15.30 14.60 19.74
N ASN A 389 15.97 13.50 20.08
CA ASN A 389 16.38 13.22 21.46
C ASN A 389 17.45 14.19 21.96
N LEU A 390 18.41 14.59 21.12
CA LEU A 390 19.41 15.61 21.48
C LEU A 390 18.75 16.95 21.83
N ILE A 391 17.77 17.38 21.04
CA ILE A 391 17.00 18.60 21.30
C ILE A 391 16.27 18.50 22.65
N PHE A 392 15.64 17.35 22.94
CA PHE A 392 15.02 17.10 24.24
C PHE A 392 16.04 17.23 25.39
N ILE A 393 17.21 16.58 25.28
CA ILE A 393 18.23 16.59 26.33
C ILE A 393 18.73 18.02 26.58
N LEU A 394 19.04 18.76 25.52
CA LEU A 394 19.52 20.15 25.64
C LEU A 394 18.48 21.05 26.29
N THR A 395 17.23 20.97 25.84
CA THR A 395 16.13 21.81 26.37
C THR A 395 15.80 21.46 27.81
N PHE A 396 15.81 20.18 28.17
CA PHE A 396 15.68 19.71 29.54
C PHE A 396 16.78 20.27 30.45
N LEU A 397 18.05 20.10 30.07
CA LEU A 397 19.19 20.56 30.87
C LEU A 397 19.19 22.07 31.06
N ILE A 398 18.94 22.85 30.00
CA ILE A 398 18.88 24.32 30.09
C ILE A 398 17.79 24.74 31.07
N SER A 399 16.58 24.17 30.93
CA SER A 399 15.47 24.51 31.83
C SER A 399 15.73 24.07 33.27
N PHE A 400 16.32 22.89 33.47
CA PHE A 400 16.61 22.33 34.78
C PHE A 400 17.69 23.12 35.52
N ILE A 401 18.78 23.49 34.84
CA ILE A 401 19.85 24.33 35.41
C ILE A 401 19.33 25.72 35.76
N ASN A 402 18.55 26.34 34.88
CA ASN A 402 17.99 27.67 35.14
C ASN A 402 17.11 27.68 36.40
N ILE A 403 16.37 26.59 36.63
CA ILE A 403 15.51 26.47 37.82
C ILE A 403 16.30 26.12 39.07
N LEU A 404 17.31 25.25 38.96
CA LEU A 404 18.21 24.99 40.07
C LEU A 404 18.99 26.25 40.51
N ASN A 405 19.29 27.16 39.59
CA ASN A 405 19.91 28.46 39.93
C ASN A 405 18.92 29.44 40.57
N PHE A 406 17.62 29.21 40.42
CA PHE A 406 16.56 30.08 40.94
C PHE A 406 16.06 29.64 42.33
N ILE A 407 16.08 28.33 42.59
CA ILE A 407 15.82 27.71 43.90
C ILE A 407 17.05 27.90 44.79
#